data_AF-A0A838RS39-F1
#
_entry.id   AF-A0A838RS39-F1
#
_cell.length_a   1.000
_cell.length_b   1.000
_cell.length_c   1.000
_cell.angle_alpha   90.00
_cell.angle_beta   90.00
_cell.angle_gamma   90.00
#
_symmetry.space_group_name_H-M   'P 1'
#
loop_
_entity.id
_entity.type
_entity.pdbx_description
1 polymer ?
#
loop_
_entity_poly.entity_id
_entity_poly.type
_entity_poly.pdbx_seq_one_letter_code
_entity_poly.pdbx_strand_id
1 'polypeptide(L)'
;GGWSGCEDPRAVKIGRRIYVTYLAFGGWNSMRLALTSIKESDFHNGRWVWTEPQFISPPGEVHKNWVLFPEKINGKFAFLHSISPTIQVHYADSLKDFNGELFIKSTAPSGGRKNFWDSKVRGAGPPPLKTKLGWLLLYHANDLREPHKYKLGAMILDKNDPSKVLYRTTHPILSPNMDYENNGKPGIVYASGAIIKDDQLFVYYGGADRVVCVASTPVDELLEKIANNVGVQLKPQHSLAV
;
A
#
# COMPACT_ATOMS: atom_id res chain seq x y z
N GLY A 1 -16.04 -11.59 1.80
CA GLY A 1 -16.26 -10.18 1.42
C GLY A 1 -17.68 -9.80 1.76
N GLY A 2 -17.90 -8.57 2.21
CA GLY A 2 -19.25 -8.05 2.49
C GLY A 2 -19.99 -7.63 1.22
N TRP A 3 -21.26 -7.23 1.36
CA TRP A 3 -22.07 -6.69 0.26
C TRP A 3 -21.90 -5.17 0.07
N SER A 4 -21.34 -4.50 1.08
CA SER A 4 -20.93 -3.10 1.12
C SER A 4 -19.97 -2.90 2.30
N GLY A 5 -19.25 -1.77 2.37
CA GLY A 5 -18.41 -1.44 3.51
C GLY A 5 -17.21 -0.56 3.20
N CYS A 6 -16.29 -0.47 4.16
CA CYS A 6 -15.00 0.19 4.02
C CYS A 6 -13.89 -0.86 4.13
N GLU A 7 -12.99 -0.93 3.15
CA GLU A 7 -11.94 -1.96 3.08
C GLU A 7 -10.53 -1.34 2.99
N ASP A 8 -9.55 -2.11 3.46
CA ASP A 8 -8.11 -1.91 3.26
C ASP A 8 -7.60 -0.48 3.55
N PRO A 9 -7.79 0.08 4.77
CA PRO A 9 -7.31 1.41 5.10
C PRO A 9 -5.78 1.49 5.06
N ARG A 10 -5.26 2.59 4.52
CA ARG A 10 -3.85 3.00 4.59
C ARG A 10 -3.77 4.36 5.24
N ALA A 11 -2.97 4.47 6.30
CA ALA A 11 -2.86 5.68 7.09
C ALA A 11 -1.48 6.32 6.97
N VAL A 12 -1.44 7.65 6.84
CA VAL A 12 -0.22 8.44 6.98
C VAL A 12 -0.44 9.62 7.91
N LYS A 13 0.60 10.01 8.65
CA LYS A 13 0.59 11.23 9.44
C LYS A 13 1.29 12.33 8.67
N ILE A 14 0.62 13.47 8.47
CA ILE A 14 1.21 14.67 7.87
C ILE A 14 0.92 15.85 8.80
N GLY A 15 1.98 16.42 9.38
CA GLY A 15 1.83 17.44 10.42
C GLY A 15 1.07 16.90 11.64
N ARG A 16 0.02 17.61 12.06
CA ARG A 16 -0.81 17.28 13.23
C ARG A 16 -2.07 16.46 12.89
N ARG A 17 -2.10 15.85 11.71
CA ARG A 17 -3.25 15.09 11.21
C ARG A 17 -2.84 13.72 10.70
N ILE A 18 -3.71 12.75 10.93
CA ILE A 18 -3.65 11.42 10.34
C ILE A 18 -4.66 11.40 9.19
N TYR A 19 -4.20 11.04 8.01
CA TYR A 19 -4.98 10.89 6.79
C TYR A 19 -5.11 9.41 6.48
N VAL A 20 -6.30 8.98 6.07
CA VAL A 20 -6.60 7.58 5.76
C VAL A 20 -7.20 7.51 4.37
N THR A 21 -6.51 6.81 3.46
CA THR A 21 -7.11 6.37 2.19
C THR A 21 -7.67 4.96 2.36
N TYR A 22 -8.85 4.71 1.85
CA TYR A 22 -9.50 3.41 1.96
C TYR A 22 -10.47 3.18 0.80
N LEU A 23 -10.84 1.92 0.57
CA LEU A 23 -11.88 1.58 -0.38
C LEU A 23 -13.25 1.76 0.26
N ALA A 24 -14.09 2.59 -0.35
CA ALA A 24 -15.53 2.63 -0.08
C ALA A 24 -16.25 1.71 -1.08
N PHE A 25 -16.74 0.58 -0.59
CA PHE A 25 -17.44 -0.44 -1.36
C PHE A 25 -18.95 -0.28 -1.24
N GLY A 26 -19.60 0.14 -2.32
CA GLY A 26 -21.05 0.24 -2.45
C GLY A 26 -21.65 -0.83 -3.38
N GLY A 27 -20.94 -1.94 -3.60
CA GLY A 27 -21.25 -2.97 -4.60
C GLY A 27 -20.23 -2.98 -5.75
N TRP A 28 -20.27 -4.02 -6.59
CA TRP A 28 -19.26 -4.23 -7.66
C TRP A 28 -19.17 -3.08 -8.68
N ASN A 29 -20.26 -2.34 -8.86
CA ASN A 29 -20.33 -1.16 -9.73
C ASN A 29 -19.91 0.15 -9.02
N SER A 30 -19.57 0.08 -7.72
CA SER A 30 -19.19 1.23 -6.90
C SER A 30 -18.04 0.86 -5.96
N MET A 31 -16.83 0.82 -6.52
CA MET A 31 -15.58 0.55 -5.82
C MET A 31 -14.70 1.79 -5.89
N ARG A 32 -14.90 2.73 -4.96
CA ARG A 32 -14.27 4.05 -5.00
C ARG A 32 -13.23 4.22 -3.91
N LEU A 33 -12.20 5.02 -4.18
CA LEU A 33 -11.26 5.44 -3.14
C LEU A 33 -11.81 6.67 -2.43
N ALA A 34 -11.78 6.61 -1.11
CA ALA A 34 -12.12 7.71 -0.23
C ALA A 34 -10.90 8.14 0.59
N LEU A 35 -10.91 9.41 0.97
CA LEU A 35 -9.96 10.03 1.89
C LEU A 35 -10.74 10.60 3.07
N THR A 36 -10.30 10.28 4.28
CA THR A 36 -10.73 10.97 5.50
C THR A 36 -9.51 11.33 6.34
N SER A 37 -9.73 12.09 7.40
CA SER A 37 -8.67 12.49 8.31
C SER A 37 -9.18 12.77 9.72
N ILE A 38 -8.29 12.64 10.68
CA ILE A 38 -8.51 12.95 12.10
C ILE A 38 -7.34 13.78 12.61
N LYS A 39 -7.56 14.61 13.63
CA LYS A 39 -6.46 15.26 14.34
C LYS A 39 -5.70 14.20 15.13
N GLU A 40 -4.37 14.25 15.10
CA GLU A 40 -3.53 13.33 15.86
C GLU A 40 -3.88 13.33 17.35
N SER A 41 -4.13 14.51 17.92
CA SER A 41 -4.55 14.64 19.31
C SER A 41 -5.87 13.95 19.60
N ASP A 42 -6.82 13.99 18.68
CA ASP A 42 -8.13 13.36 18.88
C ASP A 42 -8.01 11.84 18.79
N PHE A 43 -7.21 11.33 17.86
CA PHE A 43 -6.88 9.91 17.75
C PHE A 43 -6.24 9.37 19.04
N HIS A 44 -5.20 10.03 19.58
CA HIS A 44 -4.53 9.58 20.81
C HIS A 44 -5.41 9.65 22.06
N ASN A 45 -6.41 10.54 22.07
CA ASN A 45 -7.33 10.67 23.19
C ASN A 45 -8.63 9.85 22.99
N GLY A 46 -8.70 8.99 21.98
CA GLY A 46 -9.90 8.19 21.68
C GLY A 46 -11.13 9.03 21.30
N ARG A 47 -10.94 10.29 20.87
CA ARG A 47 -12.02 11.15 20.36
C ARG A 47 -12.16 10.91 18.87
N TRP A 48 -13.10 10.09 18.46
CA TRP A 48 -13.27 9.66 17.06
C TRP A 48 -13.96 10.71 16.17
N VAL A 49 -13.41 11.92 16.11
CA VAL A 49 -13.93 13.05 15.32
C VAL A 49 -13.25 13.08 13.95
N TRP A 50 -13.79 12.29 13.02
CA TRP A 50 -13.32 12.20 11.65
C TRP A 50 -13.91 13.31 10.77
N THR A 51 -13.16 13.74 9.76
CA THR A 51 -13.73 14.57 8.69
C THR A 51 -14.65 13.75 7.79
N GLU A 52 -15.63 14.40 7.17
CA GLU A 52 -16.46 13.75 6.16
C GLU A 52 -15.58 13.14 5.04
N PRO A 53 -15.77 11.85 4.71
CA PRO A 53 -15.03 11.21 3.64
C PRO A 53 -15.23 11.90 2.30
N GLN A 54 -14.14 12.15 1.60
CA GLN A 54 -14.14 12.69 0.25
C GLN A 54 -13.76 11.58 -0.74
N PHE A 55 -14.52 11.43 -1.82
CA PHE A 55 -14.12 10.51 -2.88
C PHE A 55 -13.01 11.13 -3.73
N ILE A 56 -11.89 10.44 -3.84
CA ILE A 56 -10.74 10.89 -4.64
C ILE A 56 -10.71 10.25 -6.03
N SER A 57 -11.44 9.15 -6.23
CA SER A 57 -11.58 8.48 -7.52
C SER A 57 -12.92 8.80 -8.20
N PRO A 58 -13.02 8.77 -9.54
CA PRO A 58 -14.27 9.03 -10.26
C PRO A 58 -15.39 8.04 -9.90
N PRO A 59 -16.68 8.43 -10.02
CA PRO A 59 -17.79 7.49 -10.00
C PRO A 59 -17.81 6.62 -11.27
N GLY A 60 -18.35 5.41 -11.19
CA GLY A 60 -18.45 4.48 -12.33
C GLY A 60 -17.15 3.77 -12.71
N GLU A 61 -16.04 4.10 -12.04
CA GLU A 61 -14.75 3.44 -12.22
C GLU A 61 -14.38 2.61 -10.98
N VAL A 62 -13.73 1.47 -11.21
CA VAL A 62 -13.27 0.57 -10.14
C VAL A 62 -11.81 0.85 -9.85
N HIS A 63 -11.53 1.34 -8.64
CA HIS A 63 -10.19 1.64 -8.17
C HIS A 63 -9.92 0.99 -6.82
N LYS A 64 -8.69 0.53 -6.58
CA LYS A 64 -8.21 0.00 -5.28
C LYS A 64 -6.76 0.44 -5.04
N ASN A 65 -6.29 0.31 -3.80
CA ASN A 65 -4.86 0.36 -3.45
C ASN A 65 -4.15 1.71 -3.72
N TRP A 66 -4.87 2.84 -3.63
CA TRP A 66 -4.23 4.16 -3.70
C TRP A 66 -3.72 4.58 -2.34
N VAL A 67 -2.54 5.19 -2.32
CA VAL A 67 -1.88 5.62 -1.09
C VAL A 67 -1.43 7.07 -1.20
N LEU A 68 -1.58 7.80 -0.09
CA LEU A 68 -0.99 9.12 0.08
C LEU A 68 0.44 8.96 0.58
N PHE A 69 1.39 9.72 0.03
CA PHE A 69 2.75 9.77 0.57
C PHE A 69 2.77 10.42 1.96
N PRO A 70 3.65 9.99 2.88
CA PRO A 70 3.65 10.48 4.26
C PRO A 70 4.23 11.88 4.43
N GLU A 71 4.67 12.52 3.35
CA GLU A 71 5.08 13.93 3.35
C GLU A 71 4.78 14.56 1.98
N LYS A 72 4.89 15.88 1.92
CA LYS A 72 4.77 16.60 0.65
C LYS A 72 6.02 16.38 -0.21
N ILE A 73 5.81 16.16 -1.50
CA ILE A 73 6.88 16.05 -2.50
C ILE A 73 6.86 17.32 -3.32
N ASN A 74 7.99 18.05 -3.34
CA ASN A 74 8.11 19.36 -3.99
C ASN A 74 7.00 20.35 -3.57
N GLY A 75 6.65 20.34 -2.28
CA GLY A 75 5.63 21.24 -1.70
C GLY A 75 4.17 20.81 -1.87
N LYS A 76 3.89 19.75 -2.63
CA LYS A 76 2.55 19.25 -2.93
C LYS A 76 2.26 17.92 -2.22
N PHE A 77 1.00 17.69 -1.88
CA PHE A 77 0.53 16.35 -1.51
C PHE A 77 0.65 15.43 -2.72
N ALA A 78 1.05 14.19 -2.52
CA ALA A 78 1.25 13.24 -3.59
C ALA A 78 0.46 11.96 -3.33
N PHE A 79 -0.34 11.52 -4.31
CA PHE A 79 -1.04 10.24 -4.30
C PHE A 79 -0.41 9.30 -5.31
N LEU A 80 0.02 8.12 -4.87
CA LEU A 80 0.35 7.01 -5.75
C LEU A 80 -0.95 6.27 -6.09
N HIS A 81 -1.36 6.32 -7.36
CA HIS A 81 -2.65 5.79 -7.80
C HIS A 81 -2.56 4.74 -8.92
N SER A 82 -1.36 4.48 -9.44
CA SER A 82 -1.07 3.31 -10.28
C SER A 82 0.39 2.89 -10.14
N ILE A 83 0.65 1.59 -10.27
CA ILE A 83 2.00 0.99 -10.30
C ILE A 83 2.26 0.27 -11.63
N SER A 84 1.21 -0.27 -12.26
CA SER A 84 1.27 -1.02 -13.50
C SER A 84 0.11 -0.59 -14.40
N PRO A 85 0.33 -0.28 -15.69
CA PRO A 85 1.55 -0.53 -16.46
C PRO A 85 2.69 0.46 -16.17
N THR A 86 2.39 1.61 -15.58
CA THR A 86 3.34 2.64 -15.19
C THR A 86 3.03 3.17 -13.80
N ILE A 87 4.04 3.72 -13.13
CA ILE A 87 3.81 4.45 -11.88
C ILE A 87 3.17 5.79 -12.21
N GLN A 88 2.01 6.06 -11.60
CA GLN A 88 1.31 7.34 -11.73
C GLN A 88 1.14 7.99 -10.37
N VAL A 89 1.50 9.27 -10.31
CA VAL A 89 1.46 10.08 -9.10
C VAL A 89 0.69 11.37 -9.41
N HIS A 90 -0.33 11.63 -8.62
CA HIS A 90 -1.11 12.86 -8.68
C HIS A 90 -0.65 13.81 -7.60
N TYR A 91 -0.39 15.07 -7.97
CA TYR A 91 0.06 16.11 -7.07
C TYR A 91 -1.06 17.12 -6.82
N ALA A 92 -1.35 17.40 -5.55
CA ALA A 92 -2.38 18.35 -5.13
C ALA A 92 -1.77 19.42 -4.20
N ASP A 93 -2.18 20.67 -4.37
CA ASP A 93 -1.78 21.75 -3.46
C ASP A 93 -2.49 21.63 -2.10
N SER A 94 -3.74 21.16 -2.14
CA SER A 94 -4.60 21.00 -0.99
C SER A 94 -5.39 19.69 -1.07
N LEU A 95 -5.57 19.04 0.08
CA LEU A 95 -6.41 17.84 0.19
C LEU A 95 -7.91 18.17 0.24
N LYS A 96 -8.27 19.46 0.30
CA LYS A 96 -9.67 19.93 0.23
C LYS A 96 -10.19 20.04 -1.20
N ASP A 97 -9.30 19.88 -2.18
CA ASP A 97 -9.64 20.07 -3.59
C ASP A 97 -10.55 18.95 -4.11
N PHE A 98 -10.56 17.80 -3.43
CA PHE A 98 -11.48 16.68 -3.67
C PHE A 98 -12.86 16.94 -3.06
N ASN A 99 -13.55 17.98 -3.52
CA ASN A 99 -14.88 18.42 -3.04
C ASN A 99 -16.07 17.78 -3.78
N GLY A 100 -15.82 16.75 -4.59
CA GLY A 100 -16.81 16.12 -5.47
C GLY A 100 -16.75 16.56 -6.93
N GLU A 101 -15.97 17.59 -7.27
CA GLU A 101 -15.78 18.05 -8.66
C GLU A 101 -14.46 17.55 -9.27
N LEU A 102 -13.41 17.49 -8.45
CA LEU A 102 -12.09 16.98 -8.86
C LEU A 102 -11.94 15.51 -8.49
N PHE A 103 -11.51 14.70 -9.47
CA PHE A 103 -11.14 13.31 -9.27
C PHE A 103 -9.79 13.00 -9.91
N ILE A 104 -9.02 12.11 -9.29
CA ILE A 104 -7.77 11.60 -9.85
C ILE A 104 -8.11 10.62 -10.97
N LYS A 105 -7.69 10.94 -12.20
CA LYS A 105 -7.75 9.98 -13.31
C LYS A 105 -6.61 8.99 -13.18
N SER A 106 -6.93 7.70 -13.23
CA SER A 106 -5.94 6.63 -13.08
C SER A 106 -6.08 5.59 -14.19
N THR A 107 -4.97 4.94 -14.51
CA THR A 107 -4.98 3.76 -15.36
C THR A 107 -5.20 2.52 -14.50
N ALA A 108 -6.23 1.74 -14.85
CA ALA A 108 -6.53 0.47 -14.19
C ALA A 108 -5.30 -0.46 -14.22
N PRO A 109 -4.99 -1.17 -13.12
CA PRO A 109 -3.86 -2.08 -13.08
C PRO A 109 -3.90 -3.10 -14.22
N SER A 110 -2.90 -3.07 -15.08
CA SER A 110 -2.77 -4.02 -16.18
C SER A 110 -1.39 -4.67 -16.16
N GLY A 111 -1.38 -6.00 -16.19
CA GLY A 111 -0.17 -6.81 -16.30
C GLY A 111 0.83 -6.65 -15.15
N GLY A 112 2.10 -6.84 -15.51
CA GLY A 112 3.25 -6.88 -14.64
C GLY A 112 4.49 -7.25 -15.47
N ARG A 113 5.59 -7.66 -14.83
CA ARG A 113 6.79 -8.04 -15.58
C ARG A 113 6.65 -9.45 -16.15
N LYS A 114 6.65 -9.57 -17.49
CA LYS A 114 6.57 -10.87 -18.17
C LYS A 114 7.73 -11.77 -17.72
N ASN A 115 7.43 -13.03 -17.39
CA ASN A 115 8.38 -14.05 -16.90
C ASN A 115 8.96 -13.80 -15.50
N PHE A 116 8.47 -12.81 -14.75
CA PHE A 116 8.83 -12.60 -13.35
C PHE A 116 7.70 -13.04 -12.40
N TRP A 117 8.03 -13.13 -11.10
CA TRP A 117 7.08 -13.48 -10.04
C TRP A 117 5.92 -12.47 -9.92
N ASP A 118 6.14 -11.21 -10.32
CA ASP A 118 5.15 -10.14 -10.30
C ASP A 118 4.61 -9.85 -11.71
N SER A 119 4.34 -10.93 -12.45
CA SER A 119 3.72 -10.90 -13.77
C SER A 119 2.30 -10.35 -13.77
N LYS A 120 1.64 -10.27 -12.61
CA LYS A 120 0.39 -9.55 -12.40
C LYS A 120 0.45 -8.68 -11.14
N VAL A 121 0.75 -7.40 -11.29
CA VAL A 121 0.77 -6.42 -10.19
C VAL A 121 -0.66 -6.08 -9.78
N ARG A 122 -0.92 -5.99 -8.48
CA ARG A 122 -2.25 -5.68 -7.92
C ARG A 122 -2.37 -4.27 -7.39
N GLY A 123 -1.28 -3.71 -6.88
CA GLY A 123 -1.25 -2.33 -6.40
C GLY A 123 -0.36 -2.15 -5.18
N ALA A 124 -0.40 -0.93 -4.62
CA ALA A 124 0.38 -0.59 -3.45
C ALA A 124 -0.15 -1.32 -2.22
N GLY A 125 0.77 -1.76 -1.37
CA GLY A 125 0.44 -2.25 -0.04
C GLY A 125 0.27 -1.09 0.93
N PRO A 126 1.18 -0.95 1.91
CA PRO A 126 1.27 0.22 2.77
C PRO A 126 1.69 1.50 2.01
N PRO A 127 1.47 2.68 2.61
CA PRO A 127 2.08 3.92 2.14
C PRO A 127 3.61 3.81 2.00
N PRO A 128 4.23 4.50 1.03
CA PRO A 128 5.68 4.46 0.84
C PRO A 128 6.43 4.98 2.06
N LEU A 129 7.54 4.32 2.40
CA LEU A 129 8.41 4.67 3.51
C LEU A 129 9.63 5.43 2.99
N LYS A 130 9.96 6.55 3.62
CA LYS A 130 11.15 7.34 3.24
C LYS A 130 12.42 6.64 3.73
N THR A 131 13.41 6.51 2.86
CA THR A 131 14.69 5.86 3.17
C THR A 131 15.88 6.65 2.61
N LYS A 132 17.10 6.19 2.89
CA LYS A 132 18.33 6.75 2.32
C LYS A 132 18.46 6.56 0.80
N LEU A 133 17.77 5.56 0.21
CA LEU A 133 17.79 5.29 -1.23
C LEU A 133 16.61 5.91 -1.99
N GLY A 134 15.63 6.48 -1.29
CA GLY A 134 14.38 6.98 -1.87
C GLY A 134 13.15 6.45 -1.15
N TRP A 135 12.03 6.35 -1.86
CA TRP A 135 10.77 5.83 -1.32
C TRP A 135 10.73 4.31 -1.44
N LEU A 136 10.78 3.60 -0.31
CA LEU A 136 10.50 2.18 -0.25
C LEU A 136 8.98 1.95 -0.39
N LEU A 137 8.57 1.46 -1.55
CA LEU A 137 7.21 1.07 -1.87
C LEU A 137 7.10 -0.45 -1.77
N LEU A 138 6.23 -0.95 -0.89
CA LEU A 138 5.84 -2.35 -0.87
C LEU A 138 4.58 -2.54 -1.71
N TYR A 139 4.54 -3.57 -2.54
CA TYR A 139 3.44 -3.79 -3.49
C TYR A 139 3.04 -5.26 -3.57
N HIS A 140 1.76 -5.51 -3.83
CA HIS A 140 1.26 -6.87 -4.01
C HIS A 140 1.29 -7.26 -5.48
N ALA A 141 1.65 -8.51 -5.73
CA ALA A 141 1.54 -9.10 -7.06
C ALA A 141 1.27 -10.61 -6.96
N ASN A 142 0.84 -11.18 -8.08
CA ASN A 142 0.78 -12.61 -8.30
C ASN A 142 1.72 -13.01 -9.43
N ASP A 143 2.18 -14.25 -9.34
CA ASP A 143 2.81 -14.93 -10.47
C ASP A 143 1.69 -15.57 -11.29
N LEU A 144 1.71 -15.43 -12.62
CA LEU A 144 0.75 -16.13 -13.49
C LEU A 144 0.84 -17.66 -13.37
N ARG A 145 1.98 -18.20 -12.92
CA ARG A 145 2.18 -19.63 -12.62
C ARG A 145 1.59 -20.03 -11.27
N GLU A 146 1.42 -19.08 -10.34
CA GLU A 146 0.82 -19.28 -9.02
C GLU A 146 -0.24 -18.20 -8.76
N PRO A 147 -1.31 -18.12 -9.57
CA PRO A 147 -2.23 -16.97 -9.58
C PRO A 147 -3.06 -16.84 -8.30
N HIS A 148 -3.11 -17.90 -7.49
CA HIS A 148 -3.78 -17.95 -6.21
C HIS A 148 -2.94 -17.36 -5.07
N LYS A 149 -1.61 -17.22 -5.23
CA LYS A 149 -0.72 -16.70 -4.18
C LYS A 149 -0.53 -15.20 -4.32
N TYR A 150 -1.11 -14.42 -3.42
CA TYR A 150 -0.80 -13.00 -3.25
C TYR A 150 0.50 -12.89 -2.48
N LYS A 151 1.51 -12.26 -3.10
CA LYS A 151 2.85 -12.10 -2.56
C LYS A 151 3.18 -10.63 -2.45
N LEU A 152 4.14 -10.28 -1.59
CA LEU A 152 4.63 -8.92 -1.40
C LEU A 152 6.00 -8.75 -2.05
N GLY A 153 6.21 -7.63 -2.74
CA GLY A 153 7.50 -7.20 -3.29
C GLY A 153 7.87 -5.80 -2.81
N ALA A 154 9.06 -5.34 -3.21
CA ALA A 154 9.53 -3.98 -2.92
C ALA A 154 10.10 -3.28 -4.16
N MET A 155 9.88 -1.97 -4.21
CA MET A 155 10.53 -1.03 -5.12
C MET A 155 11.16 0.10 -4.30
N ILE A 156 12.26 0.64 -4.80
CA ILE A 156 12.76 1.95 -4.38
C ILE A 156 12.42 2.93 -5.49
N LEU A 157 11.62 3.95 -5.17
CA LEU A 157 11.28 5.02 -6.09
C LEU A 157 12.15 6.25 -5.80
N ASP A 158 12.39 7.06 -6.83
CA ASP A 158 13.14 8.31 -6.64
C ASP A 158 12.44 9.23 -5.65
N LYS A 159 13.23 9.88 -4.80
CA LYS A 159 12.75 10.71 -3.68
C LYS A 159 11.98 11.94 -4.15
N ASN A 160 12.41 12.55 -5.25
CA ASN A 160 11.89 13.82 -5.76
C ASN A 160 10.90 13.59 -6.90
N ASP A 161 11.03 12.48 -7.64
CA ASP A 161 10.14 12.06 -8.70
C ASP A 161 9.75 10.57 -8.53
N PRO A 162 8.79 10.26 -7.63
CA PRO A 162 8.36 8.90 -7.35
C PRO A 162 7.78 8.13 -8.55
N SER A 163 7.60 8.75 -9.72
CA SER A 163 7.25 8.03 -10.94
C SER A 163 8.40 7.13 -11.46
N LYS A 164 9.64 7.39 -11.00
CA LYS A 164 10.84 6.67 -11.41
C LYS A 164 11.16 5.54 -10.43
N VAL A 165 11.23 4.31 -10.94
CA VAL A 165 11.73 3.14 -10.20
C VAL A 165 13.25 3.10 -10.30
N LEU A 166 13.94 3.20 -9.16
CA LEU A 166 15.40 3.06 -9.07
C LEU A 166 15.80 1.60 -8.92
N TYR A 167 15.12 0.87 -8.05
CA TYR A 167 15.38 -0.54 -7.78
C TYR A 167 14.07 -1.30 -7.57
N ARG A 168 14.05 -2.61 -7.86
CA ARG A 168 12.88 -3.47 -7.71
C ARG A 168 13.30 -4.90 -7.45
N THR A 169 12.67 -5.56 -6.49
CA THR A 169 13.04 -6.93 -6.12
C THR A 169 12.82 -7.92 -7.27
N THR A 170 13.77 -8.83 -7.47
CA THR A 170 13.69 -9.93 -8.45
C THR A 170 12.87 -11.11 -7.96
N HIS A 171 12.61 -11.18 -6.65
CA HIS A 171 11.82 -12.19 -5.96
C HIS A 171 10.82 -11.49 -4.99
N PRO A 172 9.74 -12.17 -4.57
CA PRO A 172 8.89 -11.66 -3.51
C PRO A 172 9.68 -11.57 -2.20
N ILE A 173 9.40 -10.56 -1.38
CA ILE A 173 9.97 -10.40 -0.04
C ILE A 173 9.13 -11.08 1.05
N LEU A 174 7.88 -11.42 0.73
CA LEU A 174 7.00 -12.20 1.60
C LEU A 174 6.05 -13.02 0.71
N SER A 175 5.87 -14.29 1.06
CA SER A 175 4.98 -15.23 0.38
C SER A 175 4.14 -15.99 1.41
N PRO A 176 2.93 -16.46 1.05
CA PRO A 176 2.00 -17.14 1.95
C PRO A 176 2.46 -18.58 2.24
N ASN A 177 3.52 -18.75 3.01
CA ASN A 177 4.17 -20.02 3.28
C ASN A 177 3.83 -20.59 4.67
N MET A 178 3.22 -19.80 5.54
CA MET A 178 2.84 -20.20 6.89
C MET A 178 1.43 -20.80 6.91
N ASP A 179 1.15 -21.69 7.86
CA ASP A 179 -0.15 -22.37 7.95
C ASP A 179 -1.31 -21.38 8.13
N TYR A 180 -1.12 -20.33 8.94
CA TYR A 180 -2.13 -19.29 9.16
C TYR A 180 -2.41 -18.41 7.92
N GLU A 181 -1.49 -18.38 6.94
CA GLU A 181 -1.69 -17.69 5.65
C GLU A 181 -2.49 -18.56 4.66
N ASN A 182 -2.74 -19.82 5.04
CA ASN A 182 -3.38 -20.83 4.20
C ASN A 182 -4.65 -21.43 4.83
N ASN A 183 -4.91 -21.20 6.12
CA ASN A 183 -6.15 -21.60 6.79
C ASN A 183 -7.24 -20.53 6.63
N GLY A 184 -8.21 -20.75 5.75
CA GLY A 184 -9.25 -19.79 5.40
C GLY A 184 -9.31 -19.57 3.90
N LYS A 185 -9.01 -18.36 3.43
CA LYS A 185 -8.77 -18.09 2.01
C LYS A 185 -7.28 -18.30 1.70
N PRO A 186 -6.88 -19.45 1.15
CA PRO A 186 -5.48 -19.82 1.10
C PRO A 186 -4.65 -18.93 0.16
N GLY A 187 -3.34 -18.85 0.43
CA GLY A 187 -2.40 -18.17 -0.45
C GLY A 187 -2.41 -16.65 -0.33
N ILE A 188 -2.82 -16.07 0.81
CA ILE A 188 -2.92 -14.61 0.95
C ILE A 188 -1.94 -14.09 2.00
N VAL A 189 -0.98 -13.27 1.54
CA VAL A 189 -0.34 -12.23 2.36
C VAL A 189 -0.71 -10.85 1.82
N TYR A 190 -1.33 -10.02 2.65
CA TYR A 190 -1.80 -8.69 2.25
C TYR A 190 -1.39 -7.60 3.25
N ALA A 191 -0.26 -6.94 2.98
CA ALA A 191 0.21 -5.79 3.77
C ALA A 191 -0.54 -4.48 3.45
N SER A 192 -1.03 -3.81 4.49
CA SER A 192 -1.62 -2.44 4.42
C SER A 192 -0.96 -1.44 5.36
N GLY A 193 -0.11 -1.90 6.29
CA GLY A 193 0.66 -1.07 7.20
C GLY A 193 2.13 -1.50 7.26
N ALA A 194 3.03 -0.53 7.32
CA ALA A 194 4.44 -0.77 7.59
C ALA A 194 5.06 0.47 8.26
N ILE A 195 6.08 0.26 9.09
CA ILE A 195 6.83 1.32 9.74
C ILE A 195 8.31 0.97 9.75
N ILE A 196 9.17 1.99 9.79
CA ILE A 196 10.57 1.84 10.16
C ILE A 196 10.71 2.37 11.58
N LYS A 197 11.26 1.54 12.46
CA LYS A 197 11.52 1.89 13.86
C LYS A 197 12.78 1.17 14.32
N ASP A 198 13.68 1.87 14.99
CA ASP A 198 14.90 1.31 15.57
C ASP A 198 15.70 0.47 14.54
N ASP A 199 15.92 1.04 13.35
CA ASP A 199 16.59 0.40 12.19
C ASP A 199 15.98 -0.93 11.69
N GLN A 200 14.74 -1.22 12.11
CA GLN A 200 13.95 -2.35 11.64
C GLN A 200 12.78 -1.87 10.80
N LEU A 201 12.57 -2.54 9.66
CA LEU A 201 11.30 -2.49 8.95
C LEU A 201 10.35 -3.48 9.62
N PHE A 202 9.16 -3.02 10.00
CA PHE A 202 8.03 -3.87 10.40
C PHE A 202 6.94 -3.76 9.34
N VAL A 203 6.46 -4.91 8.86
CA VAL A 203 5.37 -5.01 7.88
C VAL A 203 4.21 -5.74 8.55
N TYR A 204 3.07 -5.05 8.68
CA TYR A 204 1.83 -5.61 9.20
C TYR A 204 0.95 -6.07 8.04
N TYR A 205 0.56 -7.34 8.06
CA TYR A 205 -0.11 -7.97 6.92
C TYR A 205 -1.23 -8.92 7.35
N GLY A 206 -2.28 -8.99 6.54
CA GLY A 206 -3.33 -9.99 6.68
C GLY A 206 -2.88 -11.36 6.15
N GLY A 207 -3.17 -12.41 6.90
CA GLY A 207 -3.02 -13.81 6.50
C GLY A 207 -4.39 -14.46 6.28
N ALA A 208 -4.58 -15.08 5.12
CA ALA A 208 -5.79 -15.82 4.73
C ALA A 208 -7.14 -15.05 4.86
N ASP A 209 -7.12 -13.71 4.85
CA ASP A 209 -8.25 -12.83 5.20
C ASP A 209 -8.85 -13.13 6.60
N ARG A 210 -8.04 -13.63 7.55
CA ARG A 210 -8.49 -14.05 8.90
C ARG A 210 -7.67 -13.49 10.05
N VAL A 211 -6.37 -13.34 9.87
CA VAL A 211 -5.45 -12.93 10.94
C VAL A 211 -4.65 -11.71 10.51
N VAL A 212 -4.14 -10.95 11.47
CA VAL A 212 -3.13 -9.90 11.23
C VAL A 212 -1.81 -10.40 11.78
N CYS A 213 -0.74 -10.26 11.02
CA CYS A 213 0.59 -10.75 11.35
C CYS A 213 1.61 -9.63 11.20
N VAL A 214 2.81 -9.86 11.73
CA VAL A 214 3.94 -8.95 11.54
C VAL A 214 5.16 -9.71 11.08
N ALA A 215 5.85 -9.18 10.06
CA ALA A 215 7.15 -9.63 9.63
C ALA A 215 8.15 -8.48 9.70
N SER A 216 9.42 -8.78 9.96
CA SER A 216 10.46 -7.76 10.10
C SER A 216 11.78 -8.14 9.44
N THR A 217 12.60 -7.12 9.22
CA THR A 217 13.99 -7.23 8.76
C THR A 217 14.75 -5.95 9.11
N PRO A 218 16.08 -6.00 9.30
CA PRO A 218 16.90 -4.80 9.32
C PRO A 218 16.70 -4.00 8.03
N VAL A 219 16.41 -2.70 8.15
CA VAL A 219 16.07 -1.87 6.99
C VAL A 219 17.25 -1.70 6.06
N ASP A 220 18.45 -1.53 6.61
CA ASP A 220 19.67 -1.32 5.82
C ASP A 220 20.06 -2.57 5.02
N GLU A 221 19.94 -3.76 5.61
CA GLU A 221 20.16 -5.03 4.92
C GLU A 221 19.16 -5.20 3.75
N LEU A 222 17.89 -4.86 3.98
CA LEU A 222 16.86 -4.91 2.94
C LEU A 222 17.22 -3.97 1.78
N LEU A 223 17.58 -2.71 2.07
CA LEU A 223 17.91 -1.71 1.07
C LEU A 223 19.15 -2.11 0.26
N GLU A 224 20.19 -2.61 0.92
CA GLU A 224 21.40 -3.10 0.26
C GLU A 224 21.10 -4.28 -0.67
N LYS A 225 20.32 -5.26 -0.22
CA LYS A 225 19.93 -6.41 -1.04
C LYS A 225 19.09 -6.00 -2.25
N ILE A 226 18.14 -5.08 -2.08
CA ILE A 226 17.34 -4.56 -3.18
C ILE A 226 18.23 -3.85 -4.22
N ALA A 227 19.15 -3.00 -3.79
CA ALA A 227 20.03 -2.24 -4.68
C ALA A 227 21.00 -3.14 -5.47
N ASN A 228 21.42 -4.26 -4.87
CA ASN A 228 22.34 -5.22 -5.48
C ASN A 228 21.63 -6.41 -6.17
N ASN A 229 20.30 -6.37 -6.34
CA ASN A 229 19.49 -7.45 -6.91
C ASN A 229 19.63 -8.81 -6.20
N VAL A 230 19.98 -8.80 -4.91
CA VAL A 230 20.10 -9.99 -4.07
C VAL A 230 18.74 -10.35 -3.48
N GLY A 231 18.41 -11.63 -3.46
CA GLY A 231 17.18 -12.12 -2.84
C GLY A 231 17.10 -11.79 -1.35
N VAL A 232 15.93 -11.31 -0.91
CA VAL A 232 15.65 -10.96 0.48
C VAL A 232 14.25 -11.43 0.86
N GLN A 233 14.11 -11.94 2.08
CA GLN A 233 12.84 -12.37 2.66
C GLN A 233 12.66 -11.69 4.02
N LEU A 234 11.46 -11.19 4.28
CA LEU A 234 11.04 -10.76 5.61
C LEU A 234 10.88 -11.99 6.51
N LYS A 235 11.19 -11.83 7.80
CA LYS A 235 11.01 -12.90 8.80
C LYS A 235 9.69 -12.69 9.52
N PRO A 236 8.68 -13.57 9.36
CA PRO A 236 7.47 -13.53 10.19
C PRO A 236 7.86 -13.65 11.66
N GLN A 237 7.36 -12.74 12.51
CA GLN A 237 7.70 -12.73 13.93
C GLN A 237 6.62 -13.48 14.72
N HIS A 238 5.36 -13.13 14.56
CA HIS A 238 4.21 -13.76 15.21
C HIS A 238 2.90 -13.44 14.44
N SER A 239 1.88 -14.28 14.61
CA SER A 239 0.49 -13.90 14.31
C SER A 239 -0.10 -13.15 15.51
N LEU A 240 -0.74 -12.02 15.25
CA LEU A 240 -1.64 -11.39 16.21
C LEU A 240 -3.02 -12.02 15.97
N ALA A 241 -3.49 -12.84 16.91
CA ALA A 241 -4.87 -13.25 16.89
C ALA A 241 -5.74 -11.99 17.00
N VAL A 242 -6.60 -11.77 16.00
CA VAL A 242 -7.65 -10.74 16.03
C VAL A 242 -8.88 -11.32 16.69
#